data_AF-A0A9E2YBV7-F1
#
_entry.id   AF-A0A9E2YBV7-F1
#
_cell.length_a   1.000
_cell.length_b   1.000
_cell.length_c   1.000
_cell.angle_alpha   90.00
_cell.angle_beta   90.00
_cell.angle_gamma   90.00
#
_symmetry.space_group_name_H-M   'P 1'
#
loop_
_entity.id
_entity.type
_entity.pdbx_description
1 polymer ?
#
loop_
_entity_poly.entity_id
_entity_poly.type
_entity_poly.pdbx_seq_one_letter_code
_entity_poly.pdbx_strand_id
1 'polypeptide(L)'
;LNDDGKQTGELATTSLPNQRTPFHVTRIVPMGSPKEGDNVFTVRVTPDRFSDDWRPGMEGEAKVNIQPRPVIWIWTHRLIEFLRLKLWI
;
A
#
# COMPACT_ATOMS: atom_id res chain seq x y z
N LEU A 1 18.44 3.94 -5.78
CA LEU A 1 18.58 2.48 -5.95
C LEU A 1 17.26 1.99 -6.53
N ASN A 2 17.33 1.31 -7.67
CA ASN A 2 16.22 0.89 -8.53
C ASN A 2 15.04 0.26 -7.76
N ASP A 3 13.83 0.80 -7.89
CA ASP A 3 12.60 0.23 -7.31
C ASP A 3 11.52 0.09 -8.39
N ASP A 4 11.91 -0.46 -9.56
CA ASP A 4 11.00 -0.97 -10.59
C ASP A 4 10.41 -2.34 -10.20
N GLY A 5 10.28 -2.60 -8.90
CA GLY A 5 9.62 -3.78 -8.36
C GLY A 5 8.12 -3.59 -8.42
N LYS A 6 7.47 -4.23 -9.40
CA LYS A 6 6.01 -4.34 -9.49
C LYS A 6 5.42 -4.55 -8.08
N GLN A 7 4.77 -3.52 -7.53
CA GLN A 7 4.22 -3.61 -6.18
C GLN A 7 3.10 -4.66 -6.21
N THR A 8 3.31 -5.76 -5.51
CA THR A 8 2.33 -6.84 -5.36
C THR A 8 1.45 -6.58 -4.16
N GLY A 9 0.20 -7.02 -4.20
CA GLY A 9 -0.68 -7.03 -3.03
C GLY A 9 -1.64 -8.20 -3.05
N GLU A 10 -2.40 -8.33 -1.98
CA GLU A 10 -3.50 -9.28 -1.85
C GLU A 10 -4.81 -8.50 -1.75
N LEU A 11 -5.80 -8.86 -2.58
CA LEU A 11 -7.15 -8.32 -2.49
C LEU A 11 -8.08 -9.37 -1.89
N ALA A 12 -8.83 -8.96 -0.87
CA ALA A 12 -9.89 -9.74 -0.26
C ALA A 12 -11.20 -8.96 -0.36
N THR A 13 -12.17 -9.49 -1.10
CA THR A 13 -13.47 -8.85 -1.25
C THR A 13 -14.30 -9.06 0.02
N THR A 14 -15.13 -8.09 0.44
CA THR A 14 -15.97 -8.19 1.64
C THR A 14 -16.91 -9.41 1.58
N SER A 15 -17.32 -9.81 0.37
CA SER A 15 -18.14 -10.99 0.13
C SER A 15 -17.38 -12.32 0.25
N LEU A 16 -16.05 -12.31 0.14
CA LEU A 16 -15.19 -13.51 0.12
C LEU A 16 -13.88 -13.24 0.90
N PRO A 17 -13.94 -13.00 2.23
CA PRO A 17 -12.77 -12.64 3.03
C PRO A 17 -11.70 -13.74 3.09
N ASN A 18 -12.09 -14.99 2.79
CA ASN A 18 -11.19 -16.14 2.78
C ASN A 18 -10.46 -16.35 1.44
N GLN A 19 -10.88 -15.68 0.35
CA GLN A 19 -10.21 -15.74 -0.94
C GLN A 19 -9.34 -14.52 -1.14
N ARG A 20 -8.04 -14.68 -0.90
CA ARG A 20 -7.04 -13.65 -1.18
C ARG A 20 -6.53 -13.80 -2.60
N THR A 21 -6.82 -12.82 -3.44
CA THR A 21 -6.39 -12.82 -4.83
C THR A 21 -5.14 -11.94 -4.96
N PRO A 22 -4.00 -12.49 -5.40
CA PRO A 22 -2.82 -11.67 -5.65
C PRO A 22 -3.07 -10.71 -6.82
N PHE A 23 -2.60 -9.47 -6.68
CA PHE A 23 -2.64 -8.45 -7.71
C PHE A 23 -1.30 -7.76 -7.86
N HIS A 24 -1.09 -7.21 -9.04
CA HIS A 24 0.02 -6.29 -9.32
C HIS A 24 -0.49 -4.86 -9.51
N VAL A 25 0.17 -3.90 -8.87
CA VAL A 25 -0.08 -2.47 -9.08
C VAL A 25 0.35 -2.09 -10.49
N THR A 26 -0.57 -1.59 -11.28
CA THR A 26 -0.33 -1.22 -12.69
C THR A 26 -0.13 0.28 -12.83
N ARG A 27 -0.87 1.08 -12.04
CA ARG A 27 -0.74 2.54 -12.07
C ARG A 27 -1.23 3.15 -10.77
N ILE A 28 -0.38 3.98 -10.17
CA ILE A 28 -0.77 4.89 -9.09
C ILE A 28 -1.25 6.18 -9.74
N VAL A 29 -2.46 6.64 -9.44
CA VAL A 29 -2.95 7.94 -9.90
C VAL A 29 -2.43 8.99 -8.92
N PRO A 30 -1.54 9.92 -9.36
CA PRO A 30 -0.89 10.87 -8.46
C PRO A 30 -1.81 12.02 -8.04
N MET A 31 -2.96 12.18 -8.71
CA MET A 31 -3.99 13.11 -8.28
C MET A 31 -4.74 12.50 -7.10
N GLY A 32 -4.30 12.85 -5.90
CA GLY A 32 -5.05 12.60 -4.69
C GLY A 32 -6.33 13.43 -4.71
N SER A 33 -7.46 12.79 -4.42
CA SER A 33 -8.71 13.52 -4.22
C SER A 33 -8.82 13.82 -2.73
N PRO A 34 -8.98 15.10 -2.33
CA PRO A 34 -9.21 15.43 -0.94
C PRO A 34 -10.58 14.86 -0.54
N LYS A 35 -10.57 13.83 0.31
CA LYS A 35 -11.78 13.29 0.93
C LYS A 35 -11.62 13.48 2.43
N GLU A 36 -12.46 14.32 3.01
CA GLU A 36 -12.54 14.54 4.47
C GLU A 36 -11.21 14.95 5.15
N GLY A 37 -10.33 15.66 4.43
CA GLY A 37 -9.06 16.16 4.98
C GLY A 37 -7.87 15.19 4.84
N ASP A 38 -8.11 13.98 4.34
CA ASP A 38 -7.06 13.02 4.02
C ASP A 38 -6.76 12.98 2.52
N ASN A 39 -5.47 12.76 2.21
CA ASN A 39 -5.01 12.64 0.84
C ASN A 39 -5.17 11.19 0.36
N VAL A 40 -6.28 10.91 -0.31
CA VAL A 40 -6.61 9.57 -0.81
C VAL A 40 -6.09 9.42 -2.24
N PHE A 41 -5.21 8.44 -2.44
CA PHE A 41 -4.65 8.10 -3.75
C PHE A 41 -5.36 6.90 -4.35
N THR A 42 -5.86 7.04 -5.57
CA THR A 42 -6.47 5.91 -6.30
C THR A 42 -5.37 5.07 -6.95
N VAL A 43 -5.29 3.80 -6.56
CA VAL A 43 -4.36 2.84 -7.14
C VAL A 43 -5.13 1.88 -8.05
N ARG A 44 -4.73 1.81 -9.33
CA ARG A 44 -5.24 0.80 -10.26
C ARG A 44 -4.35 -0.44 -10.21
N VAL A 45 -4.98 -1.57 -9.95
CA VAL A 45 -4.35 -2.88 -9.82
C VAL A 45 -4.94 -3.83 -10.86
N THR A 46 -4.12 -4.76 -11.34
CA THR A 46 -4.57 -5.85 -12.19
C THR A 46 -4.43 -7.14 -11.39
N PRO A 47 -5.52 -7.89 -11.15
CA PRO A 47 -5.45 -9.19 -10.47
C PRO A 47 -4.78 -10.22 -11.38
N ASP A 48 -3.97 -11.11 -10.82
CA ASP A 48 -3.27 -12.14 -11.59
C ASP A 48 -4.19 -13.26 -12.05
N ARG A 49 -5.30 -13.44 -11.33
CA ARG A 49 -6.38 -14.36 -11.68
C ARG A 49 -7.71 -13.67 -11.44
N PHE A 50 -8.57 -13.70 -12.45
CA PHE A 50 -9.98 -13.36 -12.28
C PHE A 50 -10.69 -14.61 -11.76
N SER A 51 -11.24 -14.53 -10.55
CA SER A 51 -12.19 -15.56 -10.08
C SER A 51 -13.53 -15.29 -10.75
N ASP A 52 -14.20 -16.33 -11.25
CA ASP A 52 -15.53 -16.24 -11.90
C ASP A 52 -16.59 -15.63 -10.97
N ASP A 53 -16.32 -15.63 -9.66
CA ASP A 53 -17.19 -15.08 -8.62
C ASP A 53 -17.12 -13.54 -8.48
N TRP A 54 -16.22 -12.87 -9.19
CA TRP A 54 -16.08 -11.41 -9.10
C TRP A 54 -17.15 -10.68 -9.91
N ARG A 55 -18.07 -10.03 -9.21
CA ARG A 55 -19.10 -9.16 -9.80
C ARG A 55 -18.63 -7.71 -9.87
N PRO A 56 -18.96 -6.97 -10.95
CA PRO A 56 -18.68 -5.55 -11.02
C PRO A 56 -19.40 -4.79 -9.89
N GLY A 57 -18.70 -3.88 -9.22
CA GLY A 57 -19.22 -3.13 -8.07
C GLY A 57 -18.90 -3.74 -6.69
N MET A 58 -18.14 -4.83 -6.64
CA MET A 58 -17.67 -5.39 -5.37
C MET A 58 -16.66 -4.50 -4.66
N GLU A 59 -16.89 -4.28 -3.37
CA GLU A 59 -15.99 -3.57 -2.46
C GLU A 59 -15.25 -4.56 -1.54
N GLY A 60 -14.04 -4.19 -1.11
CA GLY A 60 -13.20 -5.07 -0.31
C GLY A 60 -11.96 -4.38 0.23
N GLU A 61 -11.18 -5.13 1.01
CA GLU A 61 -9.90 -4.69 1.52
C GLU A 61 -8.78 -5.15 0.59
N ALA A 62 -7.96 -4.20 0.12
CA ALA A 62 -6.75 -4.49 -0.62
C ALA A 62 -5.53 -4.16 0.24
N LYS A 63 -4.65 -5.14 0.45
CA LYS A 63 -3.39 -4.98 1.18
C LYS A 63 -2.24 -5.01 0.19
N VAL A 64 -1.52 -3.90 0.08
CA VAL A 64 -0.32 -3.81 -0.76
C VAL A 64 0.88 -4.26 0.08
N ASN A 65 1.66 -5.21 -0.44
CA ASN A 65 2.90 -5.62 0.20
C ASN A 65 3.95 -4.53 -0.06
N ILE A 66 4.36 -3.86 1.02
CA ILE A 66 5.52 -2.96 1.01
C ILE A 66 6.77 -3.74 1.37
N GLN A 67 7.91 -3.35 0.79
CA GLN A 67 9.19 -3.99 1.07
C GLN A 67 9.50 -3.92 2.58
N PRO A 68 9.96 -5.03 3.21
CA PRO A 68 10.29 -5.02 4.62
C PRO A 68 11.48 -4.08 4.85
N ARG A 69 11.22 -2.95 5.52
CA ARG A 69 12.29 -2.05 5.98
C ARG A 69 12.79 -2.56 7.33
N PRO A 70 14.12 -2.60 7.58
CA PRO A 70 14.64 -3.02 8.87
C PRO A 70 14.08 -2.10 9.96
N VAL A 71 13.46 -2.68 10.99
CA VAL A 71 12.86 -1.93 12.11
C VAL A 71 13.88 -1.04 12.81
N ILE A 72 15.14 -1.47 12.82
CA ILE A 72 16.30 -0.69 13.28
C ILE A 72 16.38 0.66 12.57
N TRP A 73 16.13 0.74 11.25
CA TRP A 73 16.17 2.03 10.53
C TRP A 73 15.09 3.00 11.04
N ILE A 74 13.87 2.50 11.29
CA ILE A 74 12.74 3.30 11.79
C ILE A 74 13.07 3.88 13.18
N TRP A 75 13.66 3.05 14.05
CA TRP A 75 14.06 3.47 15.39
C TRP A 75 15.27 4.41 15.38
N THR A 76 16.31 4.08 14.62
CA THR A 76 17.55 4.86 14.57
C THR A 76 17.32 6.25 13.99
N HIS A 77 16.52 6.39 12.94
CA HIS A 77 16.17 7.71 12.38
C HIS A 77 15.46 8.58 13.42
N ARG A 78 14.45 8.04 14.11
CA ARG A 78 13.69 8.78 15.13
C ARG A 78 14.56 9.16 16.33
N LEU A 79 15.49 8.28 16.72
CA LEU A 79 16.47 8.55 17.77
C LEU A 79 17.47 9.65 17.36
N ILE A 80 17.98 9.63 16.12
CA ILE A 80 18.90 10.64 15.60
C ILE A 80 18.21 12.00 15.51
N GLU A 81 16.96 12.07 15.05
CA GLU A 81 16.20 13.33 15.03
C GLU A 81 15.97 13.90 16.43
N PHE A 82 15.63 13.05 17.39
CA PHE A 82 15.51 13.45 18.79
C PHE A 82 16.85 13.97 19.34
N LEU A 83 17.95 13.25 19.08
CA LEU A 83 19.28 13.68 19.48
C LEU A 83 19.67 15.01 18.83
N ARG A 84 19.36 15.22 17.54
CA ARG A 84 19.61 16.49 16.83
C ARG A 84 18.84 17.66 17.45
N LEU A 85 17.56 17.47 17.77
CA LEU A 85 16.75 18.47 18.47
C LEU A 85 17.29 18.77 19.87
N LYS A 86 17.73 17.74 20.59
CA LYS A 86 18.24 17.89 21.96
C LYS A 86 19.65 18.44 22.03
N LEU A 87 20.49 18.20 21.02
CA LEU A 87 21.86 18.71 20.96
C LEU A 87 21.94 20.17 20.51
N TRP A 88 20.84 20.79 20.08
CA TRP A 88 20.74 22.22 19.73
C TRP A 88 22.00 22.78 19.04
N ILE A 89 22.35 22.19 17.90
CA ILE A 89 23.26 22.77 16.90
C ILE A 89 22.50 23.02 15.60
#